data_AF-A0A3F2RPL4-F1
#
_entry.id   AF-A0A3F2RPL4-F1
#
_cell.length_a   1.000
_cell.length_b   1.000
_cell.length_c   1.000
_cell.angle_alpha   90.00
_cell.angle_beta   90.00
_cell.angle_gamma   90.00
#
_symmetry.space_group_name_H-M   'P 1'
#
loop_
_entity.id
_entity.type
_entity.pdbx_description
1 polymer ?
#
loop_
_entity_poly.entity_id
_entity_poly.type
_entity_poly.pdbx_seq_one_letter_code
_entity_poly.pdbx_strand_id
1 'polypeptide(L)'
;MSSDGDNSNNASNLSMQLQLQNQRAQMQQQQLQLHAFWQHQIQEISQIDSSTFDFKTHQLPLARIKKIMKTDEDVRMISAEAPVLFAKACEMFILELSLRAWIHTEENKRRTLQRNDIAMAITKTDVFDFLIDIVPRDDIKPAKKNQETSGDEAGK
;
A
#
# COMPACT_ATOMS: atom_id res chain seq x y z
N MET A 1 -29.76 -45.27 10.51
CA MET A 1 -29.42 -43.93 11.05
C MET A 1 -27.92 -43.72 10.81
N SER A 2 -27.55 -43.03 9.72
CA SER A 2 -26.21 -42.44 9.49
C SER A 2 -26.29 -41.72 8.14
N SER A 3 -26.64 -40.42 8.14
CA SER A 3 -26.68 -39.59 6.91
C SER A 3 -26.12 -38.18 7.13
N ASP A 4 -25.54 -37.89 8.30
CA ASP A 4 -25.18 -36.51 8.67
C ASP A 4 -23.74 -36.13 8.29
N GLY A 5 -22.94 -37.06 7.76
CA GLY A 5 -21.52 -36.85 7.45
C GLY A 5 -21.21 -36.18 6.11
N ASP A 6 -22.15 -36.14 5.17
CA ASP A 6 -21.88 -35.73 3.77
C ASP A 6 -22.21 -34.24 3.50
N ASN A 7 -23.17 -33.68 4.23
CA ASN A 7 -23.64 -32.31 4.03
C ASN A 7 -22.66 -31.24 4.55
N SER A 8 -21.89 -31.57 5.60
CA SER A 8 -20.92 -30.65 6.21
C SER A 8 -19.70 -30.41 5.31
N ASN A 9 -19.19 -31.46 4.66
CA ASN A 9 -18.04 -31.37 3.76
C ASN A 9 -18.34 -30.53 2.52
N ASN A 10 -19.57 -30.61 1.99
CA ASN A 10 -19.97 -29.85 0.80
C ASN A 10 -20.13 -28.35 1.12
N ALA A 11 -20.69 -28.01 2.27
CA ALA A 11 -20.84 -26.61 2.71
C ALA A 11 -19.48 -25.93 2.99
N SER A 12 -18.52 -26.66 3.57
CA SER A 12 -17.15 -26.17 3.78
C SER A 12 -16.37 -25.97 2.48
N ASN A 13 -16.54 -26.86 1.51
CA ASN A 13 -15.92 -26.69 0.18
C ASN A 13 -16.51 -25.49 -0.56
N LEU A 14 -17.84 -25.30 -0.50
CA LEU A 14 -18.51 -24.17 -1.13
C LEU A 14 -18.11 -22.83 -0.51
N SER A 15 -18.02 -22.75 0.83
CA SER A 15 -17.60 -21.52 1.51
C SER A 15 -16.15 -21.15 1.21
N MET A 16 -15.25 -22.14 1.17
CA MET A 16 -13.85 -21.94 0.76
C MET A 16 -13.76 -21.46 -0.69
N GLN A 17 -14.53 -22.05 -1.61
CA GLN A 17 -14.55 -21.66 -3.01
C GLN A 17 -15.04 -20.21 -3.18
N LEU A 18 -16.08 -19.82 -2.44
CA LEU A 18 -16.59 -18.44 -2.45
C LEU A 18 -15.57 -17.44 -1.90
N GLN A 19 -14.84 -17.81 -0.84
CA GLN A 19 -13.81 -16.95 -0.26
C GLN A 19 -12.64 -16.70 -1.22
N LEU A 20 -12.19 -17.75 -1.92
CA LEU A 20 -11.17 -17.65 -2.97
C LEU A 20 -11.63 -16.76 -4.13
N GLN A 21 -12.89 -16.90 -4.55
CA GLN A 21 -13.45 -16.09 -5.63
C GLN A 21 -13.49 -14.60 -5.25
N ASN A 22 -13.92 -14.28 -4.03
CA ASN A 22 -13.92 -12.91 -3.52
C ASN A 22 -12.51 -12.32 -3.45
N GLN A 23 -11.52 -13.10 -2.99
CA GLN A 23 -10.13 -12.62 -2.92
C GLN A 23 -9.55 -12.32 -4.32
N ARG A 24 -9.86 -13.17 -5.32
CA ARG A 24 -9.44 -12.93 -6.71
C ARG A 24 -10.08 -11.67 -7.29
N ALA A 25 -11.39 -11.48 -7.08
CA ALA A 25 -12.11 -10.30 -7.55
C ALA A 25 -11.53 -9.01 -6.93
N GLN A 26 -11.22 -9.04 -5.64
CA GLN A 26 -10.63 -7.92 -4.93
C GLN A 26 -9.23 -7.56 -5.48
N MET A 27 -8.35 -8.56 -5.69
CA MET A 27 -7.04 -8.31 -6.29
C MET A 27 -7.15 -7.73 -7.71
N GLN A 28 -8.10 -8.21 -8.51
CA GLN A 28 -8.30 -7.70 -9.87
C GLN A 28 -8.78 -6.24 -9.85
N GLN A 29 -9.67 -5.89 -8.92
CA GLN A 29 -10.12 -4.51 -8.74
C GLN A 29 -8.96 -3.57 -8.35
N GLN A 30 -8.08 -4.01 -7.44
CA GLN A 30 -6.90 -3.26 -7.04
C GLN A 30 -5.95 -3.00 -8.23
N GLN A 31 -5.73 -4.02 -9.08
CA GLN A 31 -4.91 -3.86 -10.29
C GLN A 31 -5.52 -2.87 -11.29
N LEU A 32 -6.85 -2.90 -11.47
CA LEU A 32 -7.54 -1.96 -12.35
C LEU A 32 -7.46 -0.52 -11.84
N GLN A 33 -7.62 -0.31 -10.53
CA GLN A 33 -7.47 1.02 -9.92
C GLN A 33 -6.07 1.59 -10.15
N LEU A 34 -5.04 0.76 -9.92
CA LEU A 34 -3.67 1.18 -10.15
C LEU A 34 -3.37 1.45 -11.64
N HIS A 35 -3.89 0.62 -12.53
CA HIS A 35 -3.76 0.83 -13.97
C HIS A 35 -4.43 2.15 -14.40
N ALA A 36 -5.66 2.41 -13.93
CA ALA A 36 -6.38 3.64 -14.22
C ALA A 36 -5.61 4.87 -13.68
N PHE A 37 -5.04 4.78 -12.48
CA PHE A 37 -4.18 5.82 -11.91
C PHE A 37 -3.00 6.13 -12.85
N TRP A 38 -2.27 5.10 -13.29
CA TRP A 38 -1.11 5.30 -14.16
C TRP A 38 -1.49 5.83 -15.55
N GLN A 39 -2.59 5.36 -16.13
CA GLN A 39 -3.12 5.92 -17.38
C GLN A 39 -3.44 7.41 -17.24
N HIS A 40 -4.08 7.80 -16.14
CA HIS A 40 -4.36 9.20 -15.84
C HIS A 40 -3.08 10.02 -15.71
N GLN A 41 -2.10 9.57 -14.92
CA GLN A 41 -0.83 10.28 -14.74
C GLN A 41 -0.08 10.46 -16.08
N ILE A 42 -0.04 9.42 -16.93
CA ILE A 42 0.59 9.50 -18.25
C ILE A 42 -0.15 10.50 -19.14
N GLN A 43 -1.48 10.49 -19.13
CA GLN A 43 -2.28 11.44 -19.89
C GLN A 43 -2.05 12.88 -19.43
N GLU A 44 -2.06 13.14 -18.11
CA GLU A 44 -1.75 14.46 -17.55
C GLU A 44 -0.38 14.94 -18.00
N ILE A 45 0.65 14.09 -17.91
CA ILE A 45 2.01 14.43 -18.34
C ILE A 45 2.07 14.72 -19.84
N SER A 46 1.34 13.95 -20.67
CA SER A 46 1.33 14.15 -22.13
C SER A 46 0.67 15.46 -22.56
N GLN A 47 -0.18 16.02 -21.71
CA GLN A 47 -0.90 17.29 -21.95
C GLN A 47 -0.13 18.51 -21.42
N ILE A 48 1.02 18.30 -20.78
CA ILE A 48 1.88 19.40 -20.32
C ILE A 48 2.40 20.14 -21.54
N ASP A 49 1.84 21.31 -21.79
CA ASP A 49 2.30 22.21 -22.82
C ASP A 49 3.52 23.00 -22.33
N SER A 50 4.66 22.75 -22.97
CA SER A 50 5.94 23.41 -22.71
C SER A 50 5.90 24.95 -22.77
N SER A 51 4.91 25.54 -23.45
CA SER A 51 4.76 26.98 -23.61
C SER A 51 3.93 27.65 -22.52
N THR A 52 3.10 26.90 -21.79
CA THR A 52 2.17 27.42 -20.78
C THR A 52 2.39 26.82 -19.39
N PHE A 53 3.08 25.69 -19.28
CA PHE A 53 3.31 25.03 -18.00
C PHE A 53 4.39 25.73 -17.19
N ASP A 54 4.00 26.24 -16.03
CA ASP A 54 4.94 26.86 -15.09
C ASP A 54 5.69 25.78 -14.30
N PHE A 55 6.86 25.40 -14.78
CA PHE A 55 7.83 24.53 -14.07
C PHE A 55 8.33 25.14 -12.74
N LYS A 56 7.81 26.28 -12.27
CA LYS A 56 8.14 26.83 -10.96
C LYS A 56 7.13 26.41 -9.89
N THR A 57 5.92 26.01 -10.27
CA THR A 57 4.86 25.68 -9.33
C THR A 57 4.76 24.16 -9.16
N HIS A 58 5.43 23.64 -8.14
CA HIS A 58 5.44 22.22 -7.78
C HIS A 58 4.88 22.01 -6.37
N GLN A 59 4.24 20.86 -6.14
CA GLN A 59 3.77 20.45 -4.80
C GLN A 59 4.94 20.29 -3.82
N LEU A 60 6.13 19.96 -4.32
CA LEU A 60 7.35 19.75 -3.54
C LEU A 60 8.39 20.84 -3.82
N PRO A 61 9.02 21.41 -2.78
CA PRO A 61 9.99 22.49 -2.96
C PRO A 61 11.30 21.99 -3.59
N LEU A 62 11.62 22.49 -4.78
CA LEU A 62 12.82 22.10 -5.55
C LEU A 62 14.13 22.27 -4.76
N ALA A 63 14.23 23.33 -3.95
CA ALA A 63 15.40 23.56 -3.10
C ALA A 63 15.60 22.44 -2.08
N ARG A 64 14.52 21.85 -1.55
CA ARG A 64 14.61 20.75 -0.59
C ARG A 64 14.99 19.44 -1.26
N ILE A 65 14.43 19.17 -2.44
CA ILE A 65 14.81 18.04 -3.30
C ILE A 65 16.31 18.12 -3.61
N LYS A 66 16.79 19.26 -4.11
CA LYS A 66 18.22 19.48 -4.39
C LYS A 66 19.09 19.29 -3.16
N LYS A 67 18.63 19.72 -1.97
CA LYS A 67 19.36 19.54 -0.71
C LYS A 67 19.45 18.05 -0.30
N ILE A 68 18.41 17.25 -0.55
CA ILE A 68 18.42 15.81 -0.29
C ILE A 68 19.36 15.11 -1.29
N MET A 69 19.30 15.44 -2.58
CA MET A 69 20.22 14.89 -3.58
C MET A 69 21.70 15.17 -3.24
N LYS A 70 21.98 16.26 -2.52
CA LYS A 70 23.30 16.69 -2.07
C LYS A 70 23.77 16.07 -0.74
N THR A 71 22.96 15.22 -0.10
CA THR A 71 23.44 14.50 1.10
C THR A 71 24.42 13.40 0.75
N ASP A 72 24.42 12.94 -0.50
CA ASP A 72 25.44 12.07 -1.04
C ASP A 72 26.70 12.89 -1.38
N GLU A 73 27.83 12.53 -0.75
CA GLU A 73 29.12 13.23 -0.88
C GLU A 73 29.69 13.19 -2.30
N ASP A 74 29.33 12.19 -3.09
CA ASP A 74 29.81 12.03 -4.47
C ASP A 74 29.07 12.95 -5.47
N VAL A 75 27.97 13.57 -5.05
CA VAL A 75 27.15 14.43 -5.92
C VAL A 75 27.69 15.86 -5.97
N ARG A 76 28.44 16.20 -7.02
CA ARG A 76 29.06 17.54 -7.20
C ARG A 76 28.19 18.59 -7.86
N MET A 77 27.56 18.29 -8.99
CA MET A 77 26.69 19.23 -9.70
C MET A 77 25.37 18.56 -10.02
N ILE A 78 24.29 19.33 -10.01
CA ILE A 78 22.93 18.86 -10.27
C ILE A 78 22.35 19.80 -11.32
N SER A 79 21.94 19.25 -12.47
CA SER A 79 21.22 19.98 -13.51
C SER A 79 19.94 20.60 -12.96
N ALA A 80 19.53 21.76 -13.48
CA ALA A 80 18.27 22.40 -13.08
C ALA A 80 17.03 21.53 -13.38
N GLU A 81 17.13 20.62 -14.37
CA GLU A 81 16.05 19.72 -14.77
C GLU A 81 15.84 18.56 -13.78
N ALA A 82 16.90 18.11 -13.11
CA ALA A 82 16.81 16.93 -12.25
C ALA A 82 15.88 17.13 -11.03
N PRO A 83 15.94 18.25 -10.28
CA PRO A 83 14.97 18.52 -9.21
C PRO A 83 13.53 18.62 -9.69
N VAL A 84 13.30 19.12 -10.91
CA VAL A 84 11.96 19.22 -11.53
C VAL A 84 11.41 17.82 -11.81
N LEU A 85 12.22 16.95 -12.42
CA LEU A 85 11.84 15.55 -12.64
C LEU A 85 11.58 14.81 -11.32
N PHE A 86 12.44 15.00 -10.32
CA PHE A 86 12.23 14.41 -9.00
C PHE A 86 10.96 14.93 -8.32
N ALA A 87 10.60 16.20 -8.48
CA ALA A 87 9.36 16.71 -7.91
C ALA A 87 8.14 15.95 -8.44
N LYS A 88 8.08 15.72 -9.76
CA LYS A 88 6.99 14.95 -10.37
C LYS A 88 7.06 13.45 -10.04
N ALA A 89 8.26 12.87 -10.05
CA ALA A 89 8.45 11.46 -9.69
C ALA A 89 8.07 11.19 -8.23
N CYS A 90 8.48 12.06 -7.30
CA CYS A 90 8.11 11.95 -5.88
C CYS A 90 6.60 12.13 -5.66
N GLU A 91 5.95 13.03 -6.41
CA GLU A 91 4.48 13.15 -6.37
C GLU A 91 3.81 11.81 -6.75
N MET A 92 4.18 11.24 -7.90
CA MET A 92 3.63 9.95 -8.35
C MET A 92 3.94 8.81 -7.37
N PHE A 93 5.16 8.76 -6.85
CA PHE A 93 5.59 7.77 -5.87
C PHE A 93 4.75 7.84 -4.58
N ILE A 94 4.53 9.05 -4.05
CA ILE A 94 3.71 9.24 -2.84
C ILE A 94 2.27 8.79 -3.09
N LEU A 95 1.69 9.13 -4.25
CA LEU A 95 0.32 8.75 -4.60
C LEU A 95 0.17 7.23 -4.75
N GLU A 96 1.07 6.58 -5.48
CA GLU A 96 1.04 5.13 -5.67
C GLU A 96 1.23 4.39 -4.34
N LEU A 97 2.24 4.75 -3.56
CA LEU A 97 2.49 4.12 -2.27
C LEU A 97 1.29 4.30 -1.33
N SER A 98 0.68 5.49 -1.34
CA SER A 98 -0.52 5.78 -0.54
C SER A 98 -1.71 4.92 -0.99
N LEU A 99 -1.94 4.78 -2.30
CA LEU A 99 -3.02 3.92 -2.83
C LEU A 99 -2.82 2.46 -2.42
N ARG A 100 -1.60 1.95 -2.57
CA ARG A 100 -1.26 0.57 -2.18
C ARG A 100 -1.39 0.33 -0.68
N ALA A 101 -1.01 1.30 0.15
CA ALA A 101 -1.18 1.20 1.60
C ALA A 101 -2.66 1.35 2.01
N TRP A 102 -3.44 2.16 1.29
CA TRP A 102 -4.88 2.31 1.55
C TRP A 102 -5.65 1.00 1.40
N ILE A 103 -5.26 0.16 0.44
CA ILE A 103 -5.82 -1.20 0.29
C ILE A 103 -5.78 -1.97 1.61
N HIS A 104 -4.65 -1.95 2.31
CA HIS A 104 -4.49 -2.65 3.59
C HIS A 104 -5.25 -1.99 4.73
N THR A 105 -5.44 -0.67 4.65
CA THR A 105 -6.33 0.05 5.58
C THR A 105 -7.76 -0.46 5.46
N GLU A 106 -8.26 -0.59 4.23
CA GLU A 106 -9.62 -1.06 3.94
C GLU A 106 -9.81 -2.56 4.22
N GLU A 107 -8.82 -3.40 3.89
CA GLU A 107 -8.82 -4.85 4.23
C GLU A 107 -8.97 -5.07 5.74
N ASN A 108 -8.37 -4.18 6.55
CA ASN A 108 -8.49 -4.19 8.01
C ASN A 108 -9.73 -3.46 8.54
N LYS A 109 -10.66 -3.06 7.67
CA LYS A 109 -11.89 -2.31 7.99
C LYS A 109 -11.63 -1.01 8.75
N ARG A 110 -10.46 -0.39 8.52
CA ARG A 110 -10.08 0.89 9.10
C ARG A 110 -10.35 2.01 8.11
N ARG A 111 -10.42 3.24 8.64
CA ARG A 111 -10.48 4.50 7.87
C ARG A 111 -9.31 5.43 8.16
N THR A 112 -8.34 4.94 8.93
CA THR A 112 -7.13 5.66 9.31
C THR A 112 -5.94 4.85 8.84
N LEU A 113 -5.17 5.43 7.93
CA LEU A 113 -3.93 4.86 7.41
C LEU A 113 -2.90 4.76 8.53
N GLN A 114 -2.24 3.61 8.64
CA GLN A 114 -1.23 3.35 9.67
C GLN A 114 0.11 2.98 9.04
N ARG A 115 1.20 3.12 9.82
CA ARG A 115 2.54 2.72 9.41
C ARG A 115 2.61 1.25 8.93
N ASN A 116 1.86 0.36 9.59
CA ASN A 116 1.80 -1.06 9.22
C ASN A 116 1.21 -1.29 7.83
N ASP A 117 0.30 -0.43 7.37
CA ASP A 117 -0.26 -0.54 6.02
C ASP A 117 0.79 -0.23 4.95
N ILE A 118 1.64 0.76 5.22
CA ILE A 118 2.77 1.14 4.35
C ILE A 118 3.79 -0.01 4.32
N ALA A 119 4.16 -0.55 5.49
CA ALA A 119 5.05 -1.71 5.57
C ALA A 119 4.48 -2.93 4.83
N MET A 120 3.16 -3.12 4.86
CA MET A 120 2.49 -4.17 4.09
C MET A 120 2.57 -3.94 2.59
N ALA A 121 2.31 -2.72 2.12
CA ALA A 121 2.36 -2.35 0.72
C ALA A 121 3.76 -2.50 0.12
N ILE A 122 4.80 -2.12 0.87
CA ILE A 122 6.20 -2.23 0.47
C ILE A 122 6.55 -3.69 0.18
N THR A 123 6.33 -4.61 1.12
CA THR A 123 6.72 -6.02 0.93
C THR A 123 5.88 -6.77 -0.11
N LYS A 124 4.67 -6.30 -0.41
CA LYS A 124 3.84 -6.88 -1.47
C LYS A 124 4.20 -6.34 -2.86
N THR A 125 5.15 -5.41 -2.95
CA THR A 125 5.49 -4.73 -4.20
C THR A 125 7.02 -4.66 -4.37
N ASP A 126 7.58 -5.54 -5.19
CA ASP A 126 9.03 -5.70 -5.40
C ASP A 126 9.75 -4.39 -5.78
N VAL A 127 9.08 -3.48 -6.51
CA VAL A 127 9.66 -2.17 -6.89
C VAL A 127 9.97 -1.28 -5.68
N PHE A 128 9.42 -1.59 -4.50
CA PHE A 128 9.62 -0.86 -3.25
C PHE A 128 10.64 -1.50 -2.32
N ASP A 129 11.36 -2.54 -2.75
CA ASP A 129 12.36 -3.22 -1.92
C ASP A 129 13.47 -2.29 -1.41
N PHE A 130 13.73 -1.18 -2.09
CA PHE A 130 14.65 -0.13 -1.62
C PHE A 130 14.23 0.52 -0.28
N LEU A 131 13.02 0.26 0.22
CA LEU A 131 12.47 0.81 1.46
C LEU A 131 12.47 -0.19 2.63
N ILE A 132 12.90 -1.44 2.44
CA ILE A 132 12.84 -2.48 3.48
C ILE A 132 13.56 -2.04 4.75
N ASP A 133 14.75 -1.48 4.62
CA ASP A 133 15.56 -1.02 5.75
C ASP A 133 15.07 0.30 6.37
N ILE A 134 14.22 1.04 5.65
CA ILE A 134 13.68 2.34 6.08
C ILE A 134 12.36 2.14 6.85
N VAL A 135 11.56 1.17 6.45
CA VAL A 135 10.25 0.87 7.04
C VAL A 135 10.23 -0.59 7.54
N PRO A 136 10.92 -0.88 8.66
CA PRO A 136 10.88 -2.22 9.24
C PRO A 136 9.46 -2.59 9.66
N ARG A 137 9.07 -3.84 9.39
CA ARG A 137 7.84 -4.42 9.90
C ARG A 137 7.98 -4.60 11.40
N ASP A 138 7.11 -3.95 12.17
CA ASP A 138 6.98 -4.28 13.57
C ASP A 138 6.42 -5.71 13.66
N ASP A 139 7.12 -6.61 14.35
CA ASP A 139 6.65 -7.98 14.55
C ASP A 139 5.22 -7.93 15.08
N ILE A 140 4.28 -8.38 14.25
CA ILE A 140 2.86 -8.45 14.60
C ILE A 140 2.76 -9.48 15.72
N LYS A 141 2.82 -9.01 16.97
CA LYS A 141 2.54 -9.85 18.14
C LYS A 141 1.13 -10.40 17.92
N PRO A 142 0.95 -11.74 17.84
CA PRO A 142 -0.37 -12.31 17.70
C PRO A 142 -1.21 -11.82 18.88
N ALA A 143 -2.33 -11.16 18.59
CA ALA A 143 -3.25 -10.67 19.60
C ALA A 143 -3.59 -11.85 20.54
N LYS A 144 -3.24 -11.72 21.82
CA LYS A 144 -3.62 -12.69 22.84
C LYS A 144 -5.16 -12.76 22.82
N LYS A 145 -5.71 -13.92 22.43
CA LYS A 145 -7.11 -14.23 22.72
C LYS A 145 -7.25 -14.16 24.24
N ASN A 146 -8.02 -13.18 24.74
CA ASN A 146 -8.46 -13.19 26.12
C ASN A 146 -9.23 -14.51 26.32
N GLN A 147 -8.64 -15.42 27.09
CA GLN A 147 -9.36 -16.55 27.64
C GLN A 147 -10.35 -15.98 28.64
N GLU A 148 -11.64 -16.06 28.30
CA GLU A 148 -12.72 -16.04 29.27
C GLU A 148 -12.47 -17.23 30.22
N THR A 149 -12.03 -16.95 31.44
CA THR A 149 -12.15 -17.90 32.55
C THR A 149 -13.58 -17.82 33.07
N SER A 150 -14.46 -18.61 32.47
CA SER A 150 -15.68 -19.08 33.13
C SER A 150 -15.29 -20.25 34.06
N GLY A 151 -15.70 -20.15 35.32
CA GLY A 151 -15.40 -21.15 36.34
C GLY A 151 -16.01 -20.76 37.68
N ASP A 152 -17.33 -20.79 37.77
CA ASP A 152 -18.04 -21.00 39.03
C ASP A 152 -17.71 -22.40 39.57
N GLU A 153 -17.27 -22.53 40.83
CA GLU A 153 -17.88 -23.44 41.82
C GLU A 153 -17.21 -23.38 43.20
N ALA A 154 -18.06 -23.09 44.20
CA ALA A 154 -18.19 -23.62 45.56
C ALA A 154 -16.96 -24.10 46.37
N GLY A 155 -16.85 -23.61 47.62
CA GLY A 155 -16.28 -24.40 48.71
C GLY A 155 -15.62 -23.66 49.88
N LYS A 156 -16.39 -22.90 50.67
CA LYS A 156 -16.34 -22.93 52.15
C LYS A 156 -17.43 -22.08 52.77
#